data_AF-A0A853CVG9-F1
#
_entry.id   AF-A0A853CVG9-F1
#
_cell.length_a   1.000
_cell.length_b   1.000
_cell.length_c   1.000
_cell.angle_alpha   90.00
_cell.angle_beta   90.00
_cell.angle_gamma   90.00
#
_symmetry.space_group_name_H-M   'P 1'
#
loop_
_entity.id
_entity.type
_entity.pdbx_description
1 polymer ?
#
loop_
_entity_poly.entity_id
_entity_poly.type
_entity_poly.pdbx_seq_one_letter_code
_entity_poly.pdbx_strand_id
1 'polypeptide(L)'
;MGWFARTRGAGPDPAAIAEDGLSALTLLAVLEEAVSHLSAAESLLERCAVAGEPGHPVGVRPTDRRLGAAEARQGLRLRIAFTQLSRWLDGMTCAPEQEALRADASRLLRFYLLMVTYALDAAFTPPARQHIAVRGGHGGAAGRLVELRDLARAAVE
;
A
#
# COMPACT_ATOMS: atom_id res chain seq x y z
N MET A 1 19.06 -62.06 -19.26
CA MET A 1 18.39 -62.36 -17.98
C MET A 1 18.82 -61.31 -16.97
N GLY A 2 18.04 -60.38 -16.40
CA GLY A 2 16.65 -59.91 -16.49
C GLY A 2 16.65 -58.51 -15.83
N TRP A 3 16.00 -57.49 -16.41
CA TRP A 3 14.70 -56.95 -16.00
C TRP A 3 14.52 -56.81 -14.48
N PHE A 4 14.51 -55.59 -13.95
CA PHE A 4 13.38 -54.97 -13.24
C PHE A 4 13.70 -53.51 -12.87
N ALA A 5 12.86 -52.61 -13.39
CA ALA A 5 12.75 -51.23 -12.95
C ALA A 5 12.24 -51.16 -11.49
N ARG A 6 12.74 -50.18 -10.73
CA ARG A 6 11.96 -49.54 -9.66
C ARG A 6 12.13 -48.03 -9.77
N THR A 7 11.14 -47.43 -10.39
CA THR A 7 10.61 -46.13 -10.00
C THR A 7 10.41 -46.12 -8.47
N ARG A 8 11.29 -45.44 -7.73
CA ARG A 8 10.95 -44.97 -6.38
C ARG A 8 10.48 -43.54 -6.52
N GLY A 9 9.21 -43.37 -6.18
CA GLY A 9 8.42 -42.20 -6.53
C GLY A 9 9.05 -40.90 -6.09
N ALA A 10 8.86 -39.91 -6.96
CA ALA A 10 8.59 -38.55 -6.53
C ALA A 10 7.42 -38.62 -5.55
N GLY A 11 7.72 -38.70 -4.25
CA GLY A 11 6.77 -38.23 -3.25
C GLY A 11 6.56 -36.75 -3.51
N PRO A 12 5.32 -36.23 -3.43
CA PRO A 12 5.13 -34.78 -3.46
C PRO A 12 6.00 -34.18 -2.36
N ASP A 13 6.91 -33.29 -2.75
CA ASP A 13 7.78 -32.59 -1.80
C ASP A 13 6.88 -31.74 -0.89
N PRO A 14 6.81 -32.04 0.43
CA PRO A 14 5.98 -31.26 1.35
C PRO A 14 6.50 -29.81 1.49
N ALA A 15 7.73 -29.50 1.05
CA ALA A 15 8.25 -28.15 1.02
C ALA A 15 7.61 -27.28 -0.10
N ALA A 16 7.32 -27.88 -1.25
CA ALA A 16 6.73 -27.17 -2.40
C ALA A 16 5.27 -26.76 -2.17
N ILE A 17 4.55 -27.46 -1.30
CA ILE A 17 3.13 -27.17 -0.99
C ILE A 17 3.01 -26.11 0.13
N ALA A 18 4.07 -25.85 0.90
CA ALA A 18 4.03 -24.97 2.06
C ALA A 18 4.48 -23.52 1.78
N GLU A 19 5.40 -23.29 0.85
CA GLU A 19 5.94 -21.94 0.57
C GLU A 19 4.99 -21.11 -0.31
N ASP A 20 4.41 -21.71 -1.35
CA ASP A 20 3.53 -20.98 -2.29
C ASP A 20 2.21 -20.55 -1.64
N GLY A 21 1.56 -21.44 -0.87
CA GLY A 21 0.33 -21.12 -0.16
C GLY A 21 0.52 -20.09 0.96
N LEU A 22 1.65 -20.15 1.68
CA LEU A 22 1.98 -19.17 2.71
C LEU A 22 2.28 -17.80 2.09
N SER A 23 2.95 -17.75 0.93
CA SER A 23 3.21 -16.50 0.20
C SER A 23 1.91 -15.82 -0.25
N ALA A 24 0.95 -16.61 -0.76
CA ALA A 24 -0.37 -16.16 -1.19
C ALA A 24 -1.18 -15.57 -0.03
N LEU A 25 -1.24 -16.30 1.09
CA LEU A 25 -1.91 -15.87 2.32
C LEU A 25 -1.27 -14.61 2.91
N THR A 26 0.06 -14.52 2.87
CA THR A 26 0.80 -13.35 3.34
C THR A 26 0.50 -12.13 2.47
N LEU A 27 0.47 -12.29 1.14
CA LEU A 27 0.13 -11.22 0.21
C LEU A 27 -1.29 -10.72 0.43
N LEU A 28 -2.25 -11.64 0.59
CA LEU A 28 -3.63 -11.32 0.92
C LEU A 28 -3.72 -10.55 2.25
N ALA A 29 -3.08 -11.03 3.32
CA ALA A 29 -3.09 -10.38 4.63
C ALA A 29 -2.53 -8.95 4.57
N VAL A 30 -1.44 -8.74 3.82
CA VAL A 30 -0.87 -7.40 3.62
C VAL A 30 -1.84 -6.48 2.89
N LEU A 31 -2.53 -6.99 1.86
CA LEU A 31 -3.51 -6.22 1.10
C LEU A 31 -4.77 -5.89 1.92
N GLU A 32 -5.24 -6.81 2.76
CA GLU A 32 -6.34 -6.56 3.68
C GLU A 32 -6.02 -5.46 4.69
N GLU A 33 -4.83 -5.53 5.31
CA GLU A 33 -4.37 -4.51 6.24
C GLU A 33 -4.21 -3.15 5.54
N ALA A 34 -3.63 -3.15 4.33
CA ALA A 34 -3.48 -1.94 3.54
C ALA A 34 -4.82 -1.29 3.20
N VAL A 35 -5.82 -2.10 2.81
CA VAL A 35 -7.19 -1.63 2.54
C VAL A 35 -7.85 -1.10 3.81
N SER A 36 -7.60 -1.69 4.97
CA SER A 36 -8.13 -1.19 6.26
C SER A 36 -7.67 0.24 6.57
N HIS A 37 -6.50 0.63 6.08
CA HIS A 37 -5.92 1.96 6.28
C HIS A 37 -6.31 2.99 5.21
N LEU A 38 -6.89 2.57 4.08
CA LEU A 38 -7.19 3.46 2.96
C LEU A 38 -8.11 4.62 3.34
N SER A 39 -9.21 4.34 4.05
CA SER A 39 -10.17 5.38 4.42
C SER A 39 -9.51 6.46 5.30
N ALA A 40 -8.66 6.04 6.24
CA ALA A 40 -7.91 6.95 7.08
C ALA A 40 -6.86 7.75 6.29
N ALA A 41 -6.21 7.13 5.29
CA ALA A 41 -5.26 7.79 4.43
C ALA A 41 -5.93 8.82 3.50
N GLU A 42 -6.96 8.44 2.76
CA GLU A 42 -7.71 9.33 1.88
C GLU A 42 -8.28 10.52 2.67
N SER A 43 -8.93 10.25 3.81
CA SER A 43 -9.49 11.30 4.66
C SER A 43 -8.42 12.27 5.18
N LEU A 44 -7.22 11.79 5.50
CA LEU A 44 -6.09 12.65 5.84
C LEU A 44 -5.61 13.46 4.64
N LEU A 45 -5.45 12.82 3.48
CA LEU A 45 -4.99 13.47 2.25
C LEU A 45 -5.97 14.55 1.79
N GLU A 46 -7.28 14.34 1.92
CA GLU A 46 -8.32 15.35 1.66
C GLU A 46 -8.21 16.55 2.61
N ARG A 47 -7.99 16.31 3.91
CA ARG A 47 -7.74 17.40 4.87
C ARG A 47 -6.42 18.13 4.61
N CYS A 48 -5.43 17.42 4.08
CA CYS A 48 -4.14 17.99 3.72
C CYS A 48 -4.14 18.66 2.34
N ALA A 49 -5.08 18.30 1.47
CA ALA A 49 -5.22 18.89 0.15
C ALA A 49 -5.50 20.39 0.32
N VAL A 50 -4.46 21.18 0.09
CA VAL A 50 -4.60 22.60 -0.20
C VAL A 50 -5.11 22.65 -1.64
N ALA A 51 -6.39 22.32 -1.85
CA ALA A 51 -7.04 22.68 -3.08
C ALA A 51 -6.91 24.20 -3.18
N GLY A 52 -6.29 24.68 -4.26
CA GLY A 52 -6.39 26.07 -4.66
C GLY A 52 -7.87 26.36 -4.84
N GLU A 53 -8.53 26.80 -3.78
CA GLU A 53 -9.90 27.27 -3.88
C GLU A 53 -9.91 28.41 -4.90
N PRO A 54 -10.93 28.50 -5.77
CA PRO A 54 -11.05 29.62 -6.69
C PRO A 54 -11.16 30.91 -5.86
N GLY A 55 -10.06 31.66 -5.78
CA GLY A 55 -9.92 32.86 -4.95
C GLY A 55 -8.83 32.81 -3.87
N HIS A 56 -8.20 31.65 -3.61
CA HIS A 56 -7.03 31.54 -2.73
C HIS A 56 -5.77 31.22 -3.55
N PRO A 57 -4.68 32.02 -3.40
CA PRO A 57 -3.43 31.72 -4.09
C PRO A 57 -2.90 30.34 -3.66
N VAL A 58 -2.50 29.55 -4.66
CA VAL A 58 -1.83 28.26 -4.47
C VAL A 58 -0.67 28.45 -3.49
N GLY A 59 -0.69 27.73 -2.38
CA GLY A 59 0.38 27.76 -1.37
C GLY A 59 0.10 28.61 -0.12
N VAL A 60 -1.06 29.26 0.00
CA VAL A 60 -1.45 29.95 1.24
C VAL A 60 -2.52 29.11 1.97
N ARG A 61 -2.09 28.43 3.03
CA ARG A 61 -2.99 27.77 3.97
C ARG A 61 -3.63 28.84 4.87
N PRO A 62 -4.97 28.97 4.93
CA PRO A 62 -5.60 29.82 5.94
C PRO A 62 -5.08 29.42 7.31
N THR A 63 -4.77 30.39 8.18
CA THR A 63 -4.28 30.14 9.56
C THR A 63 -5.22 29.22 10.34
N ASP A 64 -6.50 29.20 9.99
CA ASP A 64 -7.55 28.36 10.59
C ASP A 64 -7.60 26.92 10.04
N ARG A 65 -6.83 26.58 9.00
CA ARG A 65 -6.76 25.23 8.39
C ARG A 65 -5.42 24.51 8.63
N ARG A 66 -4.65 24.90 9.66
CA ARG A 66 -3.45 24.15 10.05
C ARG A 66 -3.85 22.77 10.59
N LEU A 67 -3.14 21.71 10.17
CA LEU A 67 -3.32 20.39 10.77
C LEU A 67 -3.06 20.48 12.28
N GLY A 68 -3.95 19.90 13.07
CA GLY A 68 -3.77 19.76 14.50
C GLY A 68 -2.88 18.57 14.86
N ALA A 69 -2.67 18.40 16.16
CA ALA A 69 -1.91 17.28 16.71
C ALA A 69 -2.59 15.91 16.42
N ALA A 70 -3.91 15.89 16.22
CA ALA A 70 -4.64 14.68 15.90
C ALA A 70 -4.27 14.15 14.51
N GLU A 71 -4.27 15.03 13.50
CA GLU A 71 -3.91 14.71 12.12
C GLU A 71 -2.43 14.36 11.99
N ALA A 72 -1.55 15.05 12.73
CA ALA A 72 -0.12 14.72 12.80
C ALA A 72 0.10 13.28 13.29
N ARG A 73 -0.58 12.89 14.38
CA ARG A 73 -0.50 11.53 14.94
C ARG A 73 -1.08 10.50 13.98
N GLN A 74 -2.21 10.80 13.34
CA GLN A 74 -2.82 9.92 12.34
C GLN A 74 -1.88 9.71 11.16
N GLY A 75 -1.29 10.76 10.60
CA GLY A 75 -0.35 10.64 9.49
C GLY A 75 0.92 9.88 9.88
N LEU A 76 1.45 10.07 11.09
CA LEU A 76 2.58 9.28 11.58
C LEU A 76 2.24 7.79 11.66
N ARG A 77 1.06 7.44 12.20
CA ARG A 77 0.58 6.04 12.26
C ARG A 77 0.48 5.43 10.87
N LEU A 78 -0.11 6.16 9.92
CA LEU A 78 -0.22 5.71 8.53
C LEU A 78 1.14 5.52 7.86
N ARG A 79 2.11 6.43 8.09
CA ARG A 79 3.48 6.26 7.60
C ARG A 79 4.13 4.99 8.12
N ILE A 80 4.02 4.73 9.42
CA ILE A 80 4.57 3.53 10.04
C ILE A 80 3.92 2.29 9.42
N ALA A 81 2.59 2.26 9.33
CA ALA A 81 1.86 1.14 8.77
C ALA A 81 2.24 0.86 7.32
N PHE A 82 2.16 1.86 6.43
CA PHE A 82 2.53 1.66 5.01
C PHE A 82 4.02 1.32 4.82
N THR A 83 4.90 1.81 5.68
CA THR A 83 6.33 1.40 5.69
C THR A 83 6.48 -0.06 6.06
N GLN A 84 5.79 -0.52 7.12
CA GLN A 84 5.83 -1.92 7.54
C GLN A 84 5.27 -2.84 6.45
N LEU A 85 4.11 -2.51 5.89
CA LEU A 85 3.48 -3.28 4.80
C LEU A 85 4.39 -3.33 3.56
N SER A 86 5.01 -2.22 3.19
CA SER A 86 5.98 -2.17 2.08
C SER A 86 7.20 -3.06 2.33
N ARG A 87 7.73 -3.08 3.57
CA ARG A 87 8.85 -3.97 3.94
C ARG A 87 8.47 -5.43 3.91
N TRP A 88 7.24 -5.78 4.29
CA TRP A 88 6.73 -7.15 4.14
C TRP A 88 6.65 -7.57 2.67
N LEU A 89 6.11 -6.73 1.78
CA LEU A 89 6.07 -7.03 0.34
C LEU A 89 7.45 -7.10 -0.30
N ASP A 90 8.39 -6.26 0.13
CA ASP A 90 9.75 -6.25 -0.43
C ASP A 90 10.59 -7.44 0.09
N GLY A 91 10.26 -7.99 1.26
CA GLY A 91 10.94 -9.14 1.86
C GLY A 91 10.34 -10.50 1.49
N MET A 92 9.17 -10.55 0.86
CA MET A 92 8.51 -11.81 0.49
C MET A 92 8.93 -12.28 -0.91
N THR A 93 9.08 -13.60 -1.05
CA THR A 93 9.16 -14.29 -2.34
C THR A 93 7.79 -14.82 -2.70
N CYS A 94 7.30 -14.46 -3.88
CA CYS A 94 6.02 -14.94 -4.42
C CYS A 94 6.24 -15.96 -5.53
N ALA A 95 5.26 -16.84 -5.72
CA ALA A 95 5.17 -17.63 -6.95
C ALA A 95 5.11 -16.72 -8.19
N PRO A 96 5.56 -17.17 -9.37
CA PRO A 96 5.62 -16.34 -10.58
C PRO A 96 4.27 -15.70 -10.97
N GLU A 97 3.18 -16.41 -10.68
CA GLU A 97 1.81 -15.97 -10.97
C GLU A 97 1.37 -14.79 -10.09
N GLN A 98 1.92 -14.68 -8.87
CA GLN A 98 1.58 -13.66 -7.88
C GLN A 98 2.56 -12.49 -7.86
N GLU A 99 3.70 -12.62 -8.55
CA GLU A 99 4.74 -11.59 -8.58
C GLU A 99 4.24 -10.28 -9.19
N ALA A 100 3.38 -10.35 -10.22
CA ALA A 100 2.75 -9.16 -10.80
C ALA A 100 1.84 -8.43 -9.79
N LEU A 101 1.07 -9.20 -9.01
CA LEU A 101 0.19 -8.70 -7.96
C LEU A 101 0.98 -8.04 -6.81
N ARG A 102 2.06 -8.69 -6.37
CA ARG A 102 3.00 -8.15 -5.37
C ARG A 102 3.64 -6.84 -5.85
N ALA A 103 4.09 -6.79 -7.11
CA ALA A 103 4.70 -5.60 -7.68
C ALA A 103 3.71 -4.42 -7.80
N ASP A 104 2.47 -4.68 -8.21
CA ASP A 104 1.39 -3.67 -8.23
C ASP A 104 1.08 -3.14 -6.82
N ALA A 105 0.96 -4.05 -5.84
CA ALA A 105 0.73 -3.69 -4.45
C ALA A 105 1.87 -2.83 -3.87
N SER A 106 3.13 -3.21 -4.15
CA SER A 106 4.31 -2.44 -3.73
C SER A 106 4.32 -1.04 -4.32
N ARG A 107 3.94 -0.88 -5.61
CA ARG A 107 3.82 0.44 -6.24
C ARG A 107 2.77 1.31 -5.55
N LEU A 108 1.59 0.78 -5.25
CA LEU A 108 0.52 1.53 -4.58
C LEU A 108 0.87 1.89 -3.15
N LEU A 109 1.47 0.98 -2.37
CA LEU A 109 1.89 1.29 -1.01
C LEU A 109 2.96 2.39 -0.99
N ARG A 110 3.92 2.35 -1.91
CA ARG A 110 4.93 3.42 -2.06
C ARG A 110 4.29 4.74 -2.46
N PHE A 111 3.30 4.71 -3.35
CA PHE A 111 2.53 5.90 -3.70
C PHE A 111 1.84 6.50 -2.45
N TYR A 112 1.11 5.71 -1.67
CA TYR A 112 0.47 6.18 -0.44
C TYR A 112 1.47 6.70 0.60
N LEU A 113 2.60 6.01 0.78
CA LEU A 113 3.67 6.45 1.68
C LEU A 113 4.22 7.82 1.26
N LEU A 114 4.46 8.03 -0.04
CA LEU A 114 4.92 9.31 -0.58
C LEU A 114 3.89 10.41 -0.35
N MET A 115 2.63 10.14 -0.64
CA MET A 115 1.53 11.09 -0.50
C MET A 115 1.33 11.52 0.96
N VAL A 116 1.29 10.56 1.89
CA VAL A 116 1.15 10.87 3.32
C VAL A 116 2.38 11.61 3.86
N THR A 117 3.59 11.24 3.42
CA THR A 117 4.82 11.94 3.82
C THR A 117 4.80 13.38 3.36
N TYR A 118 4.50 13.61 2.08
CA TYR A 118 4.42 14.96 1.53
C TYR A 118 3.30 15.79 2.17
N ALA A 119 2.14 15.19 2.40
CA ALA A 119 1.01 15.84 3.06
C ALA A 119 1.36 16.34 4.48
N LEU A 120 2.13 15.55 5.24
CA LEU A 120 2.64 15.96 6.55
C LEU A 120 3.72 17.03 6.43
N ASP A 121 4.69 16.85 5.53
CA ASP A 121 5.78 17.83 5.37
C ASP A 121 5.23 19.19 4.94
N ALA A 122 4.28 19.22 4.00
CA ALA A 122 3.59 20.45 3.58
C ALA A 122 2.81 21.10 4.72
N ALA A 123 2.27 20.30 5.65
CA ALA A 123 1.50 20.82 6.77
C ALA A 123 2.35 21.50 7.86
N PHE A 124 3.63 21.11 8.00
CA PHE A 124 4.51 21.58 9.07
C PHE A 124 5.71 22.42 8.59
N THR A 125 5.94 22.51 7.27
CA THR A 125 7.03 23.32 6.70
C THR A 125 6.55 24.77 6.43
N PRO A 126 7.33 25.81 6.80
CA PRO A 126 6.99 27.19 6.44
C PRO A 126 6.87 27.39 4.91
N PRO A 127 6.06 28.37 4.45
CA PRO A 127 5.51 28.44 3.08
C PRO A 127 6.52 28.76 1.95
N ALA A 128 7.81 28.50 2.13
CA ALA A 128 8.82 28.92 1.17
C ALA A 128 8.89 28.08 -0.12
N ARG A 129 8.39 26.82 -0.13
CA ARG A 129 8.46 25.94 -1.32
C ARG A 129 7.40 24.84 -1.29
N GLN A 130 6.19 25.08 -1.80
CA GLN A 130 5.17 24.03 -1.92
C GLN A 130 4.50 24.09 -3.29
N HIS A 131 5.09 23.39 -4.27
CA HIS A 131 4.57 23.32 -5.64
C HIS A 131 3.83 22.02 -5.98
N ILE A 132 3.73 21.05 -5.05
CA ILE A 132 2.95 19.85 -5.31
C ILE A 132 1.58 20.03 -4.67
N ALA A 133 0.59 20.36 -5.50
CA ALA A 133 -0.81 20.26 -5.12
C ALA A 133 -1.15 18.77 -5.02
N VAL A 134 -1.17 18.25 -3.79
CA VAL A 134 -1.75 16.94 -3.52
C VAL A 134 -3.25 17.07 -3.71
N ARG A 135 -3.74 16.68 -4.88
CA ARG A 135 -5.17 16.45 -5.09
C ARG A 135 -5.50 15.13 -4.40
N GLY A 136 -5.98 15.22 -3.16
CA GLY A 136 -6.79 14.16 -2.57
C GLY A 136 -8.06 14.06 -3.40
N GLY A 137 -8.24 12.92 -4.05
CA GLY A 137 -9.43 12.64 -4.82
C GLY A 137 -9.63 11.14 -4.74
N HIS A 138 -10.78 10.74 -4.20
CA HIS A 138 -11.26 9.37 -4.32
C HIS A 138 -11.25 8.98 -5.80
N GLY A 139 -10.21 8.30 -6.28
CA GLY A 139 -10.09 8.00 -7.70
C GLY A 139 -8.81 7.28 -8.09
N GLY A 140 -8.96 6.05 -8.57
CA GLY A 140 -7.89 5.22 -9.12
C GLY A 140 -7.16 4.37 -8.09
N ALA A 141 -6.30 4.98 -7.26
CA ALA A 141 -5.36 4.23 -6.41
C ALA A 141 -6.03 3.40 -5.31
N ALA A 142 -6.99 3.97 -4.58
CA ALA A 142 -7.75 3.26 -3.54
C ALA A 142 -8.57 2.11 -4.14
N GLY A 143 -9.28 2.38 -5.24
CA GLY A 143 -10.04 1.38 -5.98
C GLY A 143 -9.14 0.25 -6.49
N ARG A 144 -7.96 0.60 -7.04
CA ARG A 144 -6.98 -0.38 -7.48
C ARG A 144 -6.49 -1.26 -6.34
N LEU A 145 -6.21 -0.70 -5.16
CA LEU A 145 -5.75 -1.50 -4.02
C LEU A 145 -6.83 -2.48 -3.53
N VAL A 146 -8.11 -2.07 -3.57
CA VAL A 146 -9.26 -2.94 -3.33
C VAL A 146 -9.35 -4.05 -4.38
N GLU A 147 -9.22 -3.72 -5.66
CA GLU A 147 -9.18 -4.71 -6.74
C GLU A 147 -8.06 -5.74 -6.54
N LEU A 148 -6.85 -5.31 -6.18
CA LEU A 148 -5.73 -6.22 -5.92
C LEU A 148 -6.02 -7.15 -4.74
N ARG A 149 -6.64 -6.65 -3.67
CA ARG A 149 -7.08 -7.49 -2.53
C ARG A 149 -8.09 -8.54 -2.99
N ASP A 150 -9.05 -8.16 -3.82
CA ASP A 150 -10.09 -9.07 -4.29
C ASP A 150 -9.52 -10.14 -5.24
N LEU A 151 -8.55 -9.77 -6.08
CA LEU A 151 -7.78 -10.72 -6.88
C LEU A 151 -6.94 -11.67 -6.02
N ALA A 152 -6.28 -11.15 -4.97
CA ALA A 152 -5.51 -11.97 -4.03
C ALA A 152 -6.41 -12.97 -3.30
N ARG A 153 -7.61 -12.54 -2.91
CA ARG A 153 -8.60 -13.40 -2.23
C ARG A 153 -9.08 -14.52 -3.15
N ALA A 154 -9.44 -14.18 -4.39
CA ALA A 154 -9.85 -15.16 -5.39
C ALA A 154 -8.75 -16.17 -5.77
N ALA A 155 -7.48 -15.82 -5.56
CA ALA A 155 -6.35 -16.73 -5.80
C ALA A 155 -6.05 -17.67 -4.61
N VAL A 156 -6.64 -17.42 -3.45
CA VAL A 156 -6.47 -18.21 -2.22
C VAL A 156 -7.66 -19.15 -1.98
N GLU A 157 -8.85 -18.78 -2.46
CA GLU A 157 -10.09 -19.58 -2.43
C GLU A 157 -10.11 -20.69 -3.49
#